data_AF-A0A5J4PDZ0-F1
#
_entry.id   AF-A0A5J4PDZ0-F1
#
_cell.length_a   1.000
_cell.length_b   1.000
_cell.length_c   1.000
_cell.angle_alpha   90.00
_cell.angle_beta   90.00
_cell.angle_gamma   90.00
#
_symmetry.space_group_name_H-M   'P 1'
#
loop_
_entity.id
_entity.type
_entity.pdbx_description
1 polymer ?
#
loop_
_entity_poly.entity_id
_entity_poly.type
_entity_poly.pdbx_seq_one_letter_code
_entity_poly.pdbx_strand_id
1 'polypeptide(L)'
;TDMNLKVLTKEDIIEIIKYLIELINSKADVDDIDHLSNRRVRTVGEQLSNQFAIGLTRMSRTIRERMNVRDNEVFTPIDLINAKTISSVINTFFGTNALSQFMDQTNPLAEITHKRRMSALGPGGLSRERAGFEVRDVHYTHYGRLCPIETPEGPNIGLISSLCVYGKINELGFIETPYRKVENGVVDISENGIIYLTAEEEEGKVIAQGNAPLNDDGSFIRSRVKSRQDADYPVVEPKRVGLMDVAPQQIASIAAS
;
A
#
# COMPACT_ATOMS: atom_id res chain seq x y z
N THR A 1 -16.39 -14.63 8.89
CA THR A 1 -17.60 -14.08 8.24
C THR A 1 -17.54 -14.40 6.76
N ASP A 2 -18.69 -14.64 6.10
CA ASP A 2 -18.73 -14.83 4.64
C ASP A 2 -18.11 -13.60 3.94
N MET A 3 -17.16 -13.81 3.00
CA MET A 3 -16.51 -12.74 2.24
C MET A 3 -17.51 -11.86 1.47
N ASN A 4 -18.74 -12.32 1.26
CA ASN A 4 -19.80 -11.56 0.60
C ASN A 4 -20.50 -10.56 1.50
N LEU A 5 -20.39 -10.68 2.83
CA LEU A 5 -21.05 -9.77 3.76
C LEU A 5 -20.21 -8.50 3.94
N LYS A 6 -20.62 -7.41 3.28
CA LYS A 6 -19.91 -6.12 3.28
C LYS A 6 -20.49 -5.09 4.25
N VAL A 7 -21.30 -5.54 5.22
CA VAL A 7 -21.96 -4.70 6.22
C VAL A 7 -21.59 -5.18 7.62
N LEU A 8 -21.53 -4.26 8.58
CA LEU A 8 -21.25 -4.58 9.97
C LEU A 8 -22.37 -5.44 10.57
N THR A 9 -21.99 -6.50 11.26
CA THR A 9 -22.89 -7.38 12.01
C THR A 9 -22.99 -6.94 13.46
N LYS A 10 -23.98 -7.49 14.18
CA LYS A 10 -24.12 -7.23 15.62
C LYS A 10 -22.96 -7.83 16.39
N GLU A 11 -22.51 -9.00 15.95
CA GLU A 11 -21.37 -9.73 16.50
C GLU A 11 -20.09 -8.90 16.38
N ASP A 12 -19.83 -8.27 15.23
CA ASP A 12 -18.66 -7.38 15.05
C ASP A 12 -18.65 -6.24 16.08
N ILE A 13 -19.81 -5.61 16.32
CA ILE A 13 -19.93 -4.51 17.29
C ILE A 13 -19.64 -4.98 18.72
N ILE A 14 -20.12 -6.18 19.07
CA ILE A 14 -19.87 -6.76 20.40
C ILE A 14 -18.38 -7.05 20.59
N GLU A 15 -17.71 -7.63 19.59
CA GLU A 15 -16.28 -7.93 19.64
C GLU A 15 -15.43 -6.65 19.68
N ILE A 16 -15.79 -5.60 18.94
CA ILE A 16 -15.11 -4.30 19.02
C ILE A 16 -15.17 -3.73 20.44
N ILE A 17 -16.34 -3.79 21.11
CA ILE A 17 -16.48 -3.30 22.49
C ILE A 17 -15.66 -4.14 23.47
N LYS A 18 -15.63 -5.48 23.30
CA LYS A 18 -14.80 -6.35 24.12
C LYS A 18 -13.32 -6.04 23.98
N TYR A 19 -12.82 -5.91 22.74
CA TYR A 19 -11.44 -5.56 22.46
C TYR A 19 -11.06 -4.20 23.09
N LEU A 20 -11.96 -3.21 23.02
CA LEU A 20 -11.75 -1.92 23.68
C LEU A 20 -11.63 -2.05 25.21
N ILE A 21 -12.43 -2.92 25.83
CA ILE A 21 -12.33 -3.20 27.27
C ILE A 21 -11.00 -3.90 27.60
N GLU A 22 -10.53 -4.82 26.76
CA GLU A 22 -9.23 -5.47 26.92
C GLU A 22 -8.07 -4.48 26.82
N LEU A 23 -8.15 -3.55 25.86
CA LEU A 23 -7.16 -2.49 25.66
C LEU A 23 -7.10 -1.53 26.87
N ILE A 24 -8.26 -1.13 27.42
CA ILE A 24 -8.32 -0.32 28.65
C ILE A 24 -7.70 -1.07 29.84
N ASN A 25 -7.86 -2.40 29.89
CA ASN A 25 -7.26 -3.25 30.91
C ASN A 25 -5.80 -3.64 30.62
N SER A 26 -5.18 -3.05 29.59
CA SER A 26 -3.80 -3.33 29.16
C SER A 26 -3.54 -4.82 28.85
N LYS A 27 -4.57 -5.51 28.32
CA LYS A 27 -4.48 -6.91 27.87
C LYS A 27 -4.34 -7.04 26.35
N ALA A 28 -4.34 -5.92 25.65
CA ALA A 28 -4.16 -5.82 24.21
C ALA A 28 -3.19 -4.67 23.90
N ASP A 29 -2.48 -4.79 22.78
CA ASP A 29 -1.55 -3.78 22.31
C ASP A 29 -2.29 -2.67 21.56
N VAL A 30 -1.69 -1.47 21.55
CA VAL A 30 -2.22 -0.32 20.82
C VAL A 30 -1.72 -0.35 19.39
N ASP A 31 -2.64 -0.25 18.43
CA ASP A 31 -2.29 -0.25 17.02
C ASP A 31 -1.45 0.97 16.64
N ASP A 32 -0.41 0.73 15.84
CA ASP A 32 0.43 1.76 15.25
C ASP A 32 -0.18 2.25 13.92
N ILE A 33 -0.61 3.52 13.89
CA ILE A 33 -1.24 4.16 12.72
C ILE A 33 -0.27 4.35 11.54
N ASP A 34 1.03 4.35 11.79
CA ASP A 34 2.08 4.61 10.80
C ASP A 34 2.62 3.32 10.18
N HIS A 35 2.33 2.17 10.81
CA HIS A 35 2.65 0.86 10.28
C HIS A 35 2.02 0.64 8.90
N LEU A 36 2.80 0.11 7.94
CA LEU A 36 2.31 -0.07 6.56
C LEU A 36 1.23 -1.15 6.42
N SER A 37 0.99 -1.99 7.42
CA SER A 37 -0.21 -2.86 7.46
C SER A 37 -1.50 -2.06 7.64
N ASN A 38 -1.43 -0.87 8.25
CA ASN A 38 -2.57 0.01 8.48
C ASN A 38 -2.71 1.08 7.40
N ARG A 39 -1.79 1.12 6.42
CA ARG A 39 -1.77 2.08 5.32
C ARG A 39 -1.86 1.38 3.97
N ARG A 40 -2.99 1.58 3.29
CA ARG A 40 -3.31 0.96 2.00
C ARG A 40 -3.16 1.93 0.84
N VAL A 41 -2.57 1.45 -0.26
CA VAL A 41 -2.44 2.17 -1.51
C VAL A 41 -3.74 2.14 -2.31
N ARG A 42 -4.21 3.31 -2.75
CA ARG A 42 -5.35 3.44 -3.66
C ARG A 42 -4.88 3.72 -5.07
N THR A 43 -5.03 2.73 -5.94
CA THR A 43 -4.66 2.86 -7.36
C THR A 43 -5.64 3.74 -8.14
N VAL A 44 -5.22 4.21 -9.31
CA VAL A 44 -6.08 4.99 -10.22
C VAL A 44 -7.38 4.24 -10.58
N GLY A 45 -7.29 2.92 -10.76
CA GLY A 45 -8.44 2.08 -11.11
C GLY A 45 -9.50 2.07 -10.02
N GLU A 46 -9.09 1.93 -8.76
CA GLU A 46 -10.02 1.98 -7.62
C GLU A 46 -10.65 3.37 -7.46
N GLN A 47 -9.85 4.43 -7.54
CA GLN A 47 -10.36 5.79 -7.42
C GLN A 47 -11.37 6.13 -8.52
N LEU A 48 -11.08 5.73 -9.76
CA LEU A 48 -11.98 5.90 -10.89
C LEU A 48 -13.25 5.07 -10.74
N SER A 49 -13.14 3.82 -10.28
CA SER A 49 -14.28 2.94 -10.00
C SER A 49 -15.26 3.57 -9.00
N ASN A 50 -14.73 4.16 -7.92
CA ASN A 50 -15.56 4.87 -6.92
C ASN A 50 -16.32 6.05 -7.53
N GLN A 51 -15.65 6.86 -8.37
CA GLN A 51 -16.33 7.95 -9.08
C GLN A 51 -17.36 7.42 -10.06
N PHE A 52 -17.04 6.36 -10.79
CA PHE A 52 -17.94 5.72 -11.73
C PHE A 52 -19.21 5.19 -11.04
N ALA A 53 -19.09 4.57 -9.86
CA ALA A 53 -20.21 4.12 -9.05
C ALA A 53 -21.15 5.27 -8.64
N ILE A 54 -20.59 6.44 -8.29
CA ILE A 54 -21.38 7.65 -8.03
C ILE A 54 -22.12 8.09 -9.30
N GLY A 55 -21.46 8.06 -10.45
CA GLY A 55 -22.06 8.36 -11.76
C GLY A 55 -23.23 7.43 -12.10
N LEU A 56 -23.05 6.13 -11.91
CA LEU A 56 -24.10 5.12 -12.11
C LEU A 56 -25.27 5.29 -11.14
N THR A 57 -25.00 5.63 -9.88
CA THR A 57 -26.06 5.88 -8.87
C THR A 57 -26.92 7.08 -9.26
N ARG A 58 -26.30 8.16 -9.75
CA ARG A 58 -27.03 9.33 -10.29
C ARG A 58 -27.87 8.95 -11.50
N MET A 59 -27.29 8.21 -12.44
CA MET A 59 -28.00 7.74 -13.64
C MET A 59 -29.19 6.85 -13.27
N SER A 60 -29.02 5.92 -12.32
CA SER A 60 -30.10 5.06 -11.84
C SER A 60 -31.26 5.86 -11.24
N ARG A 61 -30.98 6.93 -10.50
CA ARG A 61 -32.01 7.83 -9.98
C ARG A 61 -32.80 8.50 -11.11
N THR A 62 -32.10 9.09 -12.09
CA THR A 62 -32.75 9.75 -13.23
C THR A 62 -33.58 8.78 -14.07
N ILE A 63 -33.12 7.54 -14.23
CA ILE A 63 -33.89 6.48 -14.93
C ILE A 63 -35.19 6.20 -14.16
N ARG A 64 -35.14 5.99 -12.84
CA ARG A 64 -36.34 5.76 -12.02
C ARG A 64 -37.32 6.92 -12.07
N GLU A 65 -36.82 8.16 -12.01
CA GLU A 65 -37.64 9.36 -12.13
C GLU A 65 -38.34 9.43 -13.50
N ARG A 66 -37.63 9.16 -14.60
CA ARG A 66 -38.21 9.14 -15.95
C ARG A 66 -39.25 8.04 -16.13
N MET A 67 -39.01 6.85 -15.56
CA MET A 67 -39.97 5.74 -15.59
C MET A 67 -41.27 6.09 -14.86
N ASN A 68 -41.19 6.77 -13.71
CA ASN A 68 -42.38 7.14 -12.93
C ASN A 68 -43.25 8.25 -13.56
N VAL A 69 -42.70 9.09 -14.44
CA VAL A 69 -43.43 10.24 -15.00
C VAL A 69 -44.27 9.85 -16.23
N ARG A 70 -44.00 8.69 -16.85
CA ARG A 70 -44.59 8.34 -18.16
C ARG A 70 -45.14 6.91 -18.18
N ASP A 71 -46.27 6.70 -17.53
CA ASP A 71 -46.86 5.36 -17.34
C ASP A 71 -47.38 4.65 -18.61
N ASN A 72 -47.49 5.34 -19.77
CA ASN A 72 -48.18 4.81 -20.97
C ASN A 72 -47.37 4.87 -22.29
N GLU A 73 -46.07 5.13 -22.25
CA GLU A 73 -45.19 5.09 -23.44
C GLU A 73 -44.34 3.81 -23.43
N VAL A 74 -44.19 3.17 -24.59
CA VAL A 74 -43.26 2.03 -24.75
C VAL A 74 -41.84 2.60 -24.87
N PHE A 75 -41.04 2.49 -23.81
CA PHE A 75 -39.64 2.92 -23.81
C PHE A 75 -38.71 1.80 -24.26
N THR A 76 -37.69 2.17 -25.03
CA THR A 76 -36.52 1.32 -25.18
C THR A 76 -35.47 1.68 -24.11
N PRO A 77 -34.59 0.75 -23.69
CA PRO A 77 -33.54 1.05 -22.71
C PRO A 77 -32.62 2.21 -23.12
N ILE A 78 -32.46 2.45 -24.41
CA ILE A 78 -31.60 3.53 -24.93
C ILE A 78 -32.15 4.92 -24.61
N ASP A 79 -33.47 5.06 -24.50
CA ASP A 79 -34.15 6.35 -24.23
C ASP A 79 -33.94 6.82 -22.78
N LEU A 80 -33.66 5.86 -21.89
CA LEU A 80 -33.47 6.09 -20.46
C LEU A 80 -32.00 6.38 -20.11
N ILE A 81 -31.05 5.94 -20.93
CA ILE A 81 -29.61 6.04 -20.65
C ILE A 81 -29.08 7.40 -21.15
N ASN A 82 -28.41 8.14 -20.25
CA ASN A 82 -27.72 9.38 -20.60
C ASN A 82 -26.20 9.22 -20.45
N ALA A 83 -25.50 9.00 -21.56
CA ALA A 83 -24.04 8.85 -21.58
C ALA A 83 -23.29 10.09 -21.06
N LYS A 84 -23.86 11.30 -21.20
CA LYS A 84 -23.23 12.56 -20.78
C LYS A 84 -22.96 12.59 -19.27
N THR A 85 -23.83 11.96 -18.47
CA THR A 85 -23.67 11.88 -17.01
C THR A 85 -22.39 11.13 -16.63
N ILE A 86 -22.06 10.05 -17.35
CA ILE A 86 -20.87 9.25 -17.10
C ILE A 86 -19.62 9.96 -17.61
N SER A 87 -19.65 10.49 -18.84
CA SER A 87 -18.52 11.23 -19.41
C SER A 87 -18.16 12.46 -18.57
N SER A 88 -19.16 13.16 -18.01
CA SER A 88 -18.91 14.29 -17.12
C SER A 88 -18.15 13.88 -15.86
N VAL A 89 -18.50 12.76 -15.24
CA VAL A 89 -17.82 12.28 -14.03
C VAL A 89 -16.36 11.94 -14.31
N ILE A 90 -16.09 11.27 -15.44
CA ILE A 90 -14.72 10.93 -15.86
C ILE A 90 -13.91 12.20 -16.12
N ASN A 91 -14.47 13.16 -16.86
CA ASN A 91 -13.79 14.43 -17.15
C ASN A 91 -13.52 15.23 -15.89
N THR A 92 -14.46 15.27 -14.95
CA THR A 92 -14.25 15.92 -13.65
C THR A 92 -13.15 15.22 -12.85
N PHE A 93 -13.10 13.88 -12.83
CA PHE A 93 -12.05 13.14 -12.15
C PHE A 93 -10.65 13.51 -12.67
N PHE A 94 -10.42 13.42 -13.99
CA PHE A 94 -9.10 13.74 -14.54
C PHE A 94 -8.78 15.24 -14.56
N GLY A 95 -9.79 16.10 -14.65
CA GLY A 95 -9.61 17.55 -14.74
C GLY A 95 -9.46 18.27 -13.40
N THR A 96 -9.99 17.72 -12.31
CA THR A 96 -10.03 18.42 -10.99
C THR A 96 -9.33 17.67 -9.86
N ASN A 97 -9.04 16.39 -10.02
CA ASN A 97 -8.38 15.62 -8.95
C ASN A 97 -6.94 16.10 -8.78
N ALA A 98 -6.57 16.46 -7.55
CA ALA A 98 -5.21 16.89 -7.20
C ALA A 98 -4.13 15.82 -7.44
N LEU A 99 -4.53 14.53 -7.55
CA LEU A 99 -3.65 13.42 -7.91
C LEU A 99 -3.48 13.26 -9.44
N SER A 100 -4.32 13.91 -10.25
CA SER A 100 -4.20 13.96 -11.70
C SER A 100 -3.32 15.15 -12.08
N GLN A 101 -2.00 14.93 -12.08
CA GLN A 101 -1.00 15.98 -12.26
C GLN A 101 -0.43 15.97 -13.68
N PHE A 102 0.06 17.13 -14.13
CA PHE A 102 0.88 17.20 -15.33
C PHE A 102 2.16 16.40 -15.11
N MET A 103 2.45 15.55 -16.07
CA MET A 103 3.57 14.64 -15.99
C MET A 103 4.91 15.39 -16.13
N ASP A 104 5.82 15.19 -15.18
CA ASP A 104 7.21 15.60 -15.34
C ASP A 104 7.88 14.79 -16.46
N GLN A 105 8.32 15.49 -17.49
CA GLN A 105 8.89 14.94 -18.73
C GLN A 105 10.25 15.56 -19.02
N THR A 106 10.92 16.10 -18.01
CA THR A 106 12.26 16.69 -18.17
C THR A 106 13.27 15.67 -18.70
N ASN A 107 13.20 14.42 -18.23
CA ASN A 107 14.00 13.30 -18.69
C ASN A 107 13.28 11.96 -18.38
N PRO A 108 13.73 10.82 -18.96
CA PRO A 108 13.08 9.54 -18.73
C PRO A 108 13.03 9.09 -17.27
N LEU A 109 14.04 9.45 -16.47
CA LEU A 109 14.07 9.12 -15.05
C LEU A 109 12.96 9.86 -14.28
N ALA A 110 12.79 11.16 -14.54
CA ALA A 110 11.74 11.98 -13.95
C ALA A 110 10.35 11.42 -14.28
N GLU A 111 10.14 10.97 -15.51
CA GLU A 111 8.89 10.32 -15.94
C GLU A 111 8.62 9.02 -15.14
N ILE A 112 9.63 8.15 -15.01
CA ILE A 112 9.49 6.87 -14.31
C ILE A 112 9.27 7.10 -12.81
N THR A 113 10.05 7.98 -12.19
CA THR A 113 9.92 8.37 -10.79
C THR A 113 8.52 8.95 -10.52
N HIS A 114 8.04 9.84 -11.38
CA HIS A 114 6.72 10.45 -11.18
C HIS A 114 5.59 9.41 -11.24
N LYS A 115 5.68 8.43 -12.15
CA LYS A 115 4.72 7.32 -12.25
C LYS A 115 4.76 6.36 -11.05
N ARG A 116 5.87 6.32 -10.30
CA ARG A 116 6.05 5.47 -9.09
C ARG A 116 5.92 6.25 -7.78
N ARG A 117 5.45 7.50 -7.85
CA ARG A 117 5.26 8.37 -6.70
C ARG A 117 3.98 8.02 -5.96
N MET A 118 4.08 8.07 -4.65
CA MET A 118 3.01 7.83 -3.69
C MET A 118 2.75 9.13 -2.94
N SER A 119 1.47 9.44 -2.71
CA SER A 119 1.05 10.66 -2.02
C SER A 119 0.08 10.31 -0.90
N ALA A 120 0.40 10.77 0.31
CA ALA A 120 -0.52 10.75 1.45
C ALA A 120 -1.56 11.88 1.38
N LEU A 121 -1.36 12.86 0.48
CA LEU A 121 -2.27 13.97 0.22
C LEU A 121 -3.36 13.56 -0.79
N GLY A 122 -4.53 14.19 -0.70
CA GLY A 122 -5.62 14.05 -1.67
C GLY A 122 -6.97 13.72 -1.02
N PRO A 123 -7.99 13.41 -1.83
CA PRO A 123 -9.32 13.07 -1.32
C PRO A 123 -9.29 11.86 -0.36
N GLY A 124 -9.65 12.08 0.90
CA GLY A 124 -9.61 11.06 1.96
C GLY A 124 -8.22 10.78 2.53
N GLY A 125 -7.21 11.57 2.16
CA GLY A 125 -5.88 11.54 2.76
C GLY A 125 -5.66 12.69 3.75
N LEU A 126 -4.39 12.99 4.03
CA LEU A 126 -3.98 14.06 4.93
C LEU A 126 -3.99 15.42 4.22
N SER A 127 -4.16 16.48 5.01
CA SER A 127 -3.84 17.85 4.56
C SER A 127 -2.47 18.25 5.11
N ARG A 128 -1.80 19.19 4.43
CA ARG A 128 -0.46 19.67 4.83
C ARG A 128 -0.43 20.21 6.27
N GLU A 129 -1.52 20.86 6.69
CA GLU A 129 -1.66 21.48 8.01
C GLU A 129 -1.97 20.46 9.12
N ARG A 130 -2.66 19.36 8.77
CA ARG A 130 -2.99 18.29 9.74
C ARG A 130 -1.89 17.24 9.86
N ALA A 131 -0.96 17.21 8.91
CA ALA A 131 0.17 16.30 8.93
C ALA A 131 1.21 16.74 9.97
N GLY A 132 1.16 16.10 11.13
CA GLY A 132 2.15 16.25 12.21
C GLY A 132 3.53 15.69 11.85
N PHE A 133 4.41 15.65 12.84
CA PHE A 133 5.78 15.14 12.67
C PHE A 133 5.80 13.63 12.47
N GLU A 134 5.04 12.88 13.27
CA GLU A 134 4.99 11.40 13.29
C GLU A 134 4.71 10.81 11.90
N VAL A 135 3.65 11.29 11.23
CA VAL A 135 3.26 10.82 9.89
C VAL A 135 4.26 11.12 8.78
N ARG A 136 5.23 12.03 9.02
CA ARG A 136 6.29 12.41 8.06
C ARG A 136 7.60 11.67 8.31
N ASP A 137 7.75 11.07 9.48
CA ASP A 137 8.97 10.38 9.87
C ASP A 137 9.10 9.04 9.13
N VAL A 138 10.32 8.50 9.10
CA VAL A 138 10.60 7.22 8.47
C VAL A 138 10.26 6.09 9.43
N HIS A 139 9.24 5.31 9.09
CA HIS A 139 8.87 4.12 9.82
C HIS A 139 9.72 2.91 9.41
N TYR A 140 10.00 1.98 10.35
CA TYR A 140 10.84 0.80 10.06
C TYR A 140 10.23 -0.10 8.97
N THR A 141 8.90 -0.15 8.87
CA THR A 141 8.18 -0.91 7.82
C THR A 141 8.40 -0.35 6.41
N HIS A 142 8.89 0.88 6.27
CA HIS A 142 9.21 1.44 4.95
C HIS A 142 10.32 0.65 4.24
N TYR A 143 11.12 -0.12 4.98
CA TYR A 143 12.22 -0.92 4.45
C TYR A 143 11.78 -1.77 3.24
N GLY A 144 12.39 -1.52 2.09
CA GLY A 144 12.11 -2.26 0.85
C GLY A 144 10.76 -1.94 0.18
N ARG A 145 9.95 -1.06 0.78
CA ARG A 145 8.59 -0.70 0.32
C ARG A 145 8.52 0.74 -0.16
N LEU A 146 8.87 1.69 0.72
CA LEU A 146 8.93 3.12 0.42
C LEU A 146 10.36 3.62 0.60
N CYS A 147 10.85 4.39 -0.35
CA CYS A 147 12.20 4.92 -0.27
C CYS A 147 12.28 5.98 0.83
N PRO A 148 13.19 5.83 1.82
CA PRO A 148 13.31 6.79 2.91
C PRO A 148 14.05 8.07 2.52
N ILE A 149 14.72 8.08 1.35
CA ILE A 149 15.58 9.18 0.91
C ILE A 149 14.87 10.05 -0.14
N GLU A 150 14.12 9.44 -1.04
CA GLU A 150 13.45 10.15 -2.13
C GLU A 150 12.10 10.73 -1.68
N THR A 151 12.17 11.92 -1.09
CA THR A 151 11.03 12.78 -0.76
C THR A 151 11.32 14.21 -1.22
N PRO A 152 10.32 14.98 -1.67
CA PRO A 152 10.50 16.41 -1.89
C PRO A 152 10.90 17.13 -0.60
N GLU A 153 11.77 18.11 -0.71
CA GLU A 153 12.08 19.03 0.38
C GLU A 153 10.92 20.03 0.62
N GLY A 154 10.93 20.68 1.78
CA GLY A 154 9.96 21.73 2.12
C GLY A 154 8.62 21.18 2.65
N PRO A 155 7.47 21.85 2.37
CA PRO A 155 6.20 21.53 3.04
C PRO A 155 5.65 20.12 2.80
N ASN A 156 6.09 19.45 1.73
CA ASN A 156 5.63 18.11 1.35
C ASN A 156 6.55 16.98 1.85
N ILE A 157 7.59 17.30 2.62
CA ILE A 157 8.52 16.29 3.16
C ILE A 157 7.75 15.22 3.95
N GLY A 158 8.06 13.95 3.66
CA GLY A 158 7.44 12.78 4.29
C GLY A 158 6.00 12.47 3.85
N LEU A 159 5.37 13.35 3.07
CA LEU A 159 3.99 13.17 2.56
C LEU A 159 3.94 12.66 1.13
N ILE A 160 5.06 12.77 0.44
CA ILE A 160 5.28 12.25 -0.90
C ILE A 160 6.52 11.38 -0.85
N SER A 161 6.37 10.13 -1.24
CA SER A 161 7.45 9.14 -1.24
C SER A 161 7.45 8.37 -2.55
N SER A 162 8.57 7.76 -2.89
CA SER A 162 8.67 6.87 -4.05
C SER A 162 8.64 5.41 -3.64
N LEU A 163 8.07 4.56 -4.49
CA LEU A 163 8.13 3.11 -4.33
C LEU A 163 9.58 2.62 -4.51
N CYS A 164 10.04 1.72 -3.63
CA CYS A 164 11.35 1.08 -3.75
C CYS A 164 11.49 0.28 -5.06
N VAL A 165 12.73 -0.07 -5.46
CA VAL A 165 13.03 -0.78 -6.72
C VAL A 165 12.20 -2.05 -6.87
N TYR A 166 12.15 -2.89 -5.84
CA TYR A 166 11.45 -4.18 -5.88
C TYR A 166 10.06 -4.17 -5.23
N GLY A 167 9.62 -3.03 -4.71
CA GLY A 167 8.30 -2.89 -4.08
C GLY A 167 7.18 -3.16 -5.09
N LYS A 168 6.18 -3.95 -4.67
CA LYS A 168 4.96 -4.25 -5.44
C LYS A 168 3.73 -3.96 -4.60
N ILE A 169 2.60 -3.73 -5.27
CA ILE A 169 1.31 -3.55 -4.62
C ILE A 169 0.49 -4.80 -4.90
N ASN A 170 -0.03 -5.44 -3.85
CA ASN A 170 -0.88 -6.62 -3.99
C ASN A 170 -2.33 -6.27 -4.34
N GLU A 171 -3.17 -7.28 -4.55
CA GLU A 171 -4.58 -7.09 -4.92
C GLU A 171 -5.38 -6.33 -3.84
N LEU A 172 -4.99 -6.50 -2.58
CA LEU A 172 -5.57 -5.80 -1.45
C LEU A 172 -5.01 -4.38 -1.28
N GLY A 173 -4.05 -3.94 -2.10
CA GLY A 173 -3.48 -2.59 -2.05
C GLY A 173 -2.38 -2.39 -1.00
N PHE A 174 -1.85 -3.44 -0.39
CA PHE A 174 -0.69 -3.37 0.50
C PHE A 174 0.62 -3.48 -0.28
N ILE A 175 1.66 -2.84 0.25
CA ILE A 175 2.99 -2.87 -0.37
C ILE A 175 3.75 -4.08 0.13
N GLU A 176 4.23 -4.88 -0.81
CA GLU A 176 5.03 -6.06 -0.57
C GLU A 176 6.44 -5.87 -1.10
N THR A 177 7.39 -6.57 -0.51
CA THR A 177 8.78 -6.55 -0.92
C THR A 177 9.35 -7.97 -0.87
N PRO A 178 10.31 -8.32 -1.76
CA PRO A 178 10.75 -9.69 -1.88
C PRO A 178 11.84 -10.07 -0.87
N TYR A 179 11.82 -11.32 -0.44
CA TYR A 179 12.83 -11.94 0.42
C TYR A 179 13.20 -13.33 -0.07
N ARG A 180 14.43 -13.75 0.19
CA ARG A 180 14.86 -15.15 0.05
C ARG A 180 14.55 -15.91 1.33
N LYS A 181 13.99 -17.10 1.20
CA LYS A 181 13.80 -18.03 2.33
C LYS A 181 15.14 -18.52 2.85
N VAL A 182 15.25 -18.65 4.17
CA VAL A 182 16.40 -19.25 4.84
C VAL A 182 15.91 -20.38 5.71
N GLU A 183 16.45 -21.58 5.48
CA GLU A 183 16.13 -22.77 6.25
C GLU A 183 17.42 -23.35 6.84
N ASN A 184 17.44 -23.55 8.17
CA ASN A 184 18.59 -24.12 8.89
C ASN A 184 19.93 -23.41 8.63
N GLY A 185 19.91 -22.10 8.33
CA GLY A 185 21.10 -21.30 8.04
C GLY A 185 21.61 -21.41 6.60
N VAL A 186 20.81 -21.99 5.69
CA VAL A 186 21.08 -22.04 4.25
C VAL A 186 20.03 -21.18 3.53
N VAL A 187 20.50 -20.24 2.73
CA VAL A 187 19.67 -19.34 1.94
C VAL A 187 19.27 -20.05 0.64
N ASP A 188 17.99 -20.04 0.29
CA ASP A 188 17.54 -20.53 -1.02
C ASP A 188 17.94 -19.52 -2.11
N ILE A 189 18.98 -19.86 -2.88
CA ILE A 189 19.50 -19.04 -3.97
C ILE A 189 18.78 -19.27 -5.31
N SER A 190 17.80 -20.19 -5.35
CA SER A 190 17.02 -20.47 -6.56
C SER A 190 15.99 -19.37 -6.85
N GLU A 191 15.53 -19.26 -8.09
CA GLU A 191 14.49 -18.30 -8.48
C GLU A 191 13.16 -18.53 -7.74
N ASN A 192 12.87 -19.78 -7.36
CA ASN A 192 11.67 -20.15 -6.61
C ASN A 192 11.76 -19.86 -5.11
N GLY A 193 12.96 -19.52 -4.60
CA GLY A 193 13.21 -19.20 -3.20
C GLY A 193 12.72 -17.80 -2.79
N ILE A 194 12.26 -16.99 -3.75
CA ILE A 194 11.81 -15.61 -3.52
C ILE A 194 10.33 -15.58 -3.15
N ILE A 195 10.03 -14.95 -2.02
CA ILE A 195 8.66 -14.67 -1.57
C ILE A 195 8.45 -13.18 -1.38
N TYR A 196 7.26 -12.70 -1.71
CA TYR A 196 6.82 -11.34 -1.40
C TYR A 196 6.10 -11.34 -0.07
N LEU A 197 6.44 -10.39 0.80
CA LEU A 197 5.80 -10.25 2.11
C LEU A 197 5.28 -8.82 2.28
N THR A 198 4.05 -8.71 2.78
CA THR A 198 3.49 -7.47 3.32
C THR A 198 4.19 -7.07 4.61
N ALA A 199 3.93 -5.86 5.11
CA ALA A 199 4.51 -5.41 6.37
C ALA A 199 4.05 -6.26 7.57
N GLU A 200 2.79 -6.70 7.57
CA GLU A 200 2.24 -7.59 8.59
C GLU A 200 2.89 -8.98 8.55
N GLU A 201 3.05 -9.57 7.36
CA GLU A 201 3.67 -10.90 7.25
C GLU A 201 5.18 -10.88 7.54
N GLU A 202 5.82 -9.71 7.51
CA GLU A 202 7.23 -9.53 7.86
C GLU A 202 7.47 -9.49 9.37
N GLU A 203 6.46 -9.09 10.14
CA GLU A 203 6.56 -8.81 11.56
C GLU A 203 7.06 -10.03 12.36
N GLY A 204 7.96 -9.76 13.31
CA GLY A 204 8.58 -10.75 14.17
C GLY A 204 9.62 -11.65 13.47
N LYS A 205 9.82 -11.54 12.16
CA LYS A 205 10.81 -12.35 11.42
C LYS A 205 12.21 -11.74 11.51
N VAL A 206 13.21 -12.62 11.59
CA VAL A 206 14.63 -12.21 11.59
C VAL A 206 15.19 -12.28 10.18
N ILE A 207 15.59 -11.13 9.65
CA ILE A 207 15.93 -10.94 8.24
C ILE A 207 17.39 -10.51 8.11
N ALA A 208 18.18 -11.28 7.37
CA ALA A 208 19.58 -10.97 7.09
C ALA A 208 19.73 -9.96 5.95
N GLN A 209 20.81 -9.18 6.02
CA GLN A 209 21.15 -8.19 4.99
C GLN A 209 21.49 -8.86 3.66
N GLY A 210 21.05 -8.28 2.55
CA GLY A 210 21.33 -8.80 1.20
C GLY A 210 22.81 -8.83 0.78
N ASN A 211 23.71 -8.19 1.54
CA ASN A 211 25.16 -8.22 1.33
C ASN A 211 25.90 -9.17 2.29
N ALA A 212 25.19 -9.98 3.08
CA ALA A 212 25.81 -10.96 3.95
C ALA A 212 26.61 -11.98 3.11
N PRO A 213 27.87 -12.28 3.47
CA PRO A 213 28.70 -13.18 2.69
C PRO A 213 28.20 -14.62 2.82
N LEU A 214 27.94 -15.26 1.67
CA LEU A 214 27.47 -16.64 1.54
C LEU A 214 28.52 -17.51 0.84
N ASN A 215 28.53 -18.81 1.16
CA ASN A 215 29.21 -19.84 0.40
C ASN A 215 28.39 -20.18 -0.87
N ASP A 216 28.99 -20.92 -1.80
CA ASP A 216 28.34 -21.35 -3.06
C ASP A 216 27.10 -22.22 -2.83
N ASP A 217 27.00 -22.89 -1.68
CA ASP A 217 25.85 -23.70 -1.27
C ASP A 217 24.72 -22.88 -0.61
N GLY A 218 24.89 -21.56 -0.47
CA GLY A 218 23.94 -20.65 0.18
C GLY A 218 24.07 -20.57 1.71
N SER A 219 25.01 -21.28 2.32
CA SER A 219 25.27 -21.15 3.77
C SER A 219 26.00 -19.86 4.12
N PHE A 220 25.76 -19.30 5.31
CA PHE A 220 26.47 -18.09 5.75
C PHE A 220 27.94 -18.39 6.08
N ILE A 221 28.86 -17.59 5.54
CA ILE A 221 30.31 -17.72 5.84
C ILE A 221 30.61 -17.39 7.30
N ARG A 222 29.88 -16.42 7.86
CA ARG A 222 30.10 -15.94 9.24
C ARG A 222 29.23 -16.71 10.22
N SER A 223 29.79 -17.01 11.39
CA SER A 223 29.05 -17.60 12.52
C SER A 223 28.05 -16.64 13.17
N ARG A 224 28.15 -15.34 12.87
CA ARG A 224 27.24 -14.29 13.33
C ARG A 224 26.83 -13.41 12.16
N VAL A 225 25.53 -13.25 11.97
CA VAL A 225 24.91 -12.52 10.88
C VAL A 225 24.25 -11.26 11.44
N LYS A 226 24.51 -10.12 10.81
CA LYS A 226 23.78 -8.88 11.10
C LYS A 226 22.40 -9.00 10.48
N SER A 227 21.38 -8.79 11.29
CA SER A 227 19.99 -8.95 10.90
C SER A 227 19.15 -7.79 11.40
N ARG A 228 17.93 -7.70 10.88
CA ARG A 228 16.86 -6.86 11.41
C ARG A 228 15.73 -7.74 11.90
N GLN A 229 15.04 -7.27 12.93
CA GLN A 229 13.80 -7.83 13.43
C GLN A 229 12.98 -6.63 13.89
N ASP A 230 11.91 -6.32 13.16
CA ASP A 230 11.08 -5.14 13.39
C ASP A 230 11.93 -3.85 13.43
N ALA A 231 11.91 -3.11 14.54
CA ALA A 231 12.71 -1.91 14.74
C ALA A 231 14.15 -2.17 15.27
N ASP A 232 14.49 -3.42 15.60
CA ASP A 232 15.77 -3.81 16.18
C ASP A 232 16.74 -4.39 15.14
N TYR A 233 18.05 -4.27 15.43
CA TYR A 233 19.13 -4.72 14.55
C TYR A 233 20.05 -5.75 15.23
N PRO A 234 19.53 -6.95 15.56
CA PRO A 234 20.29 -7.95 16.31
C PRO A 234 21.39 -8.60 15.46
N VAL A 235 22.40 -9.14 16.15
CA VAL A 235 23.43 -9.99 15.56
C VAL A 235 23.20 -11.42 16.02
N VAL A 236 22.65 -12.26 15.15
CA VAL A 236 22.19 -13.62 15.49
C VAL A 236 23.06 -14.70 14.82
N GLU A 237 22.87 -15.94 15.26
CA GLU A 237 23.44 -17.10 14.57
C GLU A 237 22.67 -17.39 13.27
N PRO A 238 23.32 -17.94 12.22
CA PRO A 238 22.69 -18.28 10.95
C PRO A 238 21.38 -19.08 11.06
N LYS A 239 21.28 -19.97 12.05
CA LYS A 239 20.09 -20.81 12.27
C LYS A 239 18.85 -20.04 12.73
N ARG A 240 19.02 -18.82 13.27
CA ARG A 240 17.91 -17.96 13.71
C ARG A 240 17.39 -17.07 12.59
N VAL A 241 18.11 -16.97 11.47
CA VAL A 241 17.70 -16.19 10.31
C VAL A 241 16.63 -16.96 9.56
N GLY A 242 15.46 -16.35 9.35
CA GLY A 242 14.38 -16.95 8.57
C GLY A 242 14.31 -16.44 7.13
N LEU A 243 14.82 -15.23 6.89
CA LEU A 243 14.76 -14.56 5.60
C LEU A 243 16.05 -13.78 5.31
N MET A 244 16.29 -13.44 4.05
CA MET A 244 17.37 -12.56 3.62
C MET A 244 16.88 -11.60 2.53
N ASP A 245 17.33 -10.34 2.55
CA ASP A 245 17.01 -9.39 1.46
C ASP A 245 17.52 -9.93 0.12
N VAL A 246 16.83 -9.61 -0.98
CA VAL A 246 17.23 -10.09 -2.31
C VAL A 246 18.44 -9.31 -2.84
N ALA A 247 18.53 -8.02 -2.53
CA ALA A 247 19.63 -7.17 -2.94
C ALA A 247 19.83 -5.98 -1.98
N PRO A 248 21.06 -5.44 -1.83
CA PRO A 248 21.32 -4.27 -0.99
C PRO A 248 20.56 -3.01 -1.43
N GLN A 249 20.31 -2.87 -2.74
CA GLN A 249 19.58 -1.72 -3.31
C GLN A 249 18.07 -1.77 -3.06
N GLN A 250 17.55 -2.85 -2.47
CA GLN A 250 16.11 -3.04 -2.26
C GLN A 250 15.48 -1.92 -1.42
N ILE A 251 16.24 -1.28 -0.54
CA ILE A 251 15.78 -0.16 0.29
C ILE A 251 15.61 1.17 -0.49
N ALA A 252 16.27 1.30 -1.66
CA ALA A 252 16.26 2.54 -2.43
C ALA A 252 15.13 2.57 -3.47
N SER A 253 14.80 3.76 -3.96
CA SER A 253 14.00 3.95 -5.18
C SER A 253 14.87 3.88 -6.43
N ILE A 254 14.24 3.90 -7.60
CA ILE A 254 14.93 3.87 -8.90
C ILE A 254 15.88 5.07 -9.10
N ALA A 255 15.54 6.25 -8.56
CA ALA A 255 16.39 7.43 -8.69
C ALA A 255 17.60 7.42 -7.74
N ALA A 256 17.52 6.65 -6.66
CA ALA A 256 18.54 6.58 -5.61
C ALA A 256 19.36 5.27 -5.61
N SER A 257 19.03 4.31 -6.49
CA SER A 257 19.65 2.98 -6.58
C SER A 257 20.95 2.92 -7.37
#